data_AF-A0A3Q7HM25-F1
#
_entry.id   AF-A0A3Q7HM25-F1
#
_cell.length_a   1.000
_cell.length_b   1.000
_cell.length_c   1.000
_cell.angle_alpha   90.00
_cell.angle_beta   90.00
_cell.angle_gamma   90.00
#
_symmetry.space_group_name_H-M   'P 1'
#
loop_
_entity.id
_entity.type
_entity.pdbx_description
1 polymer ?
#
loop_
_entity_poly.entity_id
_entity_poly.type
_entity_poly.pdbx_seq_one_letter_code
_entity_poly.pdbx_strand_id
1 'polypeptide(L)'
;MSTFINNEESNKKKVIFIMGATGTGKSREIEPDSDFTAEDFCLQAIVHIEKIRKTQRVPIIVGGSNSYIEKLVEDPVFKFKYKYDCCFIWIDVEQSVLNCRVHMRVDQMVKAGLVDEVRQIFIPDADYTKGIRRSIGVPEMDRY
;
A
#
# COMPACT_ATOMS: atom_id res chain seq x y z
N MET A 1 18.03 0.79 49.05
CA MET A 1 18.33 -0.42 48.26
C MET A 1 17.22 -0.54 47.24
N SER A 2 17.59 -0.38 45.98
CA SER A 2 16.74 0.07 44.89
C SER A 2 15.79 -1.03 44.41
N THR A 3 14.55 -0.62 44.15
CA THR A 3 13.45 -1.39 43.61
C THR A 3 13.84 -2.06 42.28
N PHE A 4 13.69 -3.38 42.21
CA PHE A 4 13.74 -4.12 40.95
C PHE A 4 12.59 -3.64 40.07
N ILE A 5 12.91 -2.85 39.04
CA ILE A 5 11.99 -2.60 37.93
C ILE A 5 11.96 -3.90 37.14
N ASN A 6 10.86 -4.64 37.25
CA ASN A 6 10.53 -5.73 36.35
C ASN A 6 10.52 -5.17 34.93
N ASN A 7 11.54 -5.52 34.15
CA ASN A 7 11.56 -5.30 32.72
C ASN A 7 10.61 -6.34 32.12
N GLU A 8 9.30 -6.06 32.14
CA GLU A 8 8.37 -6.73 31.23
C GLU A 8 8.78 -6.33 29.81
N GLU A 9 9.67 -7.12 29.21
CA GLU A 9 9.84 -7.13 27.77
C GLU A 9 8.49 -7.52 27.17
N SER A 10 7.67 -6.52 26.89
CA SER A 10 6.38 -6.69 26.25
C SER A 10 6.61 -7.49 24.98
N ASN A 11 6.08 -8.71 24.90
CA ASN A 11 6.22 -9.57 23.72
C ASN A 11 5.39 -8.98 22.58
N LYS A 12 5.97 -8.00 21.89
CA LYS A 12 5.32 -7.23 20.82
C LYS A 12 5.05 -8.14 19.62
N LYS A 13 3.92 -7.87 18.96
CA LYS A 13 3.42 -8.67 17.83
C LYS A 13 4.23 -8.34 16.56
N LYS A 14 4.84 -9.31 15.89
CA LYS A 14 5.67 -9.05 14.69
C LYS A 14 4.83 -8.70 13.46
N VAL A 15 5.26 -7.69 12.70
CA VAL A 15 4.73 -7.29 11.38
C VAL A 15 5.87 -6.88 10.46
N ILE A 16 5.85 -7.32 9.20
CA ILE A 16 6.86 -6.96 8.20
C ILE A 16 6.25 -6.01 7.17
N PHE A 17 6.98 -4.95 6.82
CA PHE A 17 6.64 -4.01 5.77
C PHE A 17 7.62 -4.17 4.59
N ILE A 18 7.08 -4.41 3.40
CA ILE A 18 7.83 -4.43 2.15
C ILE A 18 7.45 -3.18 1.35
N MET A 19 8.40 -2.24 1.27
CA MET A 19 8.22 -0.95 0.61
C MET A 19 9.06 -0.88 -0.68
N GLY A 20 8.59 -0.11 -1.65
CA GLY A 20 9.32 0.13 -2.91
C GLY A 20 8.44 0.81 -3.96
N ALA A 21 9.05 1.28 -5.05
CA ALA A 21 8.36 1.97 -6.14
C ALA A 21 7.32 1.09 -6.87
N THR A 22 6.47 1.73 -7.68
CA THR A 22 5.51 1.06 -8.56
C THR A 22 6.22 0.17 -9.57
N GLY A 23 5.70 -1.04 -9.81
CA GLY A 23 6.30 -2.02 -10.72
C GLY A 23 7.18 -3.07 -10.04
N THR A 24 7.30 -3.07 -8.71
CA THR A 24 7.98 -4.15 -7.96
C THR A 24 7.04 -5.32 -7.57
N GLY A 25 5.96 -5.55 -8.32
CA GLY A 25 5.07 -6.72 -8.16
C GLY A 25 4.15 -6.75 -6.91
N LYS A 26 3.33 -5.71 -6.69
CA LYS A 26 2.42 -5.58 -5.52
C LYS A 26 0.99 -5.26 -6.00
N SER A 27 -0.05 -6.00 -5.57
CA SER A 27 -1.43 -5.90 -6.16
C SER A 27 -2.59 -6.04 -5.14
N ARG A 28 -3.69 -5.29 -5.34
CA ARG A 28 -5.09 -5.62 -4.95
C ARG A 28 -6.12 -4.62 -5.55
N GLU A 29 -7.39 -5.02 -5.67
CA GLU A 29 -8.52 -4.34 -6.36
C GLU A 29 -9.59 -3.78 -5.36
N ILE A 30 -10.25 -2.66 -5.70
CA ILE A 30 -11.28 -1.92 -4.90
C ILE A 30 -12.37 -1.39 -5.86
N GLU A 31 -13.59 -1.11 -5.36
CA GLU A 31 -14.66 -0.47 -6.14
C GLU A 31 -14.23 0.89 -6.75
N PRO A 32 -14.54 1.17 -8.03
CA PRO A 32 -13.94 2.27 -8.79
C PRO A 32 -14.24 3.68 -8.26
N ASP A 33 -15.47 3.92 -7.81
CA ASP A 33 -15.98 5.27 -7.55
C ASP A 33 -15.84 5.70 -6.09
N SER A 34 -15.53 4.77 -5.19
CA SER A 34 -15.34 5.07 -3.77
C SER A 34 -13.93 5.60 -3.50
N ASP A 35 -13.84 6.66 -2.71
CA ASP A 35 -12.56 7.04 -2.12
C ASP A 35 -12.15 6.01 -1.09
N PHE A 36 -10.90 5.57 -1.18
CA PHE A 36 -10.26 4.75 -0.17
C PHE A 36 -9.30 5.63 0.63
N THR A 37 -9.65 5.92 1.88
CA THR A 37 -8.88 6.83 2.72
C THR A 37 -7.74 6.10 3.43
N ALA A 38 -6.78 6.86 3.96
CA ALA A 38 -5.74 6.29 4.82
C ALA A 38 -6.32 5.71 6.12
N GLU A 39 -7.46 6.20 6.61
CA GLU A 39 -8.14 5.63 7.77
C GLU A 39 -8.78 4.28 7.43
N ASP A 40 -9.44 4.16 6.27
CA ASP A 40 -9.98 2.88 5.77
C ASP A 40 -8.87 1.83 5.66
N PHE A 41 -7.72 2.24 5.10
CA PHE A 41 -6.53 1.40 5.05
C PHE A 41 -6.11 0.92 6.43
N CYS A 42 -6.00 1.81 7.42
CA CYS A 42 -5.57 1.45 8.76
C CYS A 42 -6.52 0.44 9.42
N LEU A 43 -7.83 0.69 9.33
CA LEU A 43 -8.85 -0.20 9.89
C LEU A 43 -8.79 -1.58 9.24
N GLN A 44 -8.74 -1.65 7.91
CA GLN A 44 -8.65 -2.93 7.21
C GLN A 44 -7.33 -3.65 7.49
N ALA A 45 -6.20 -2.94 7.52
CA ALA A 45 -4.88 -3.51 7.79
C ALA A 45 -4.83 -4.15 9.18
N ILE A 46 -5.35 -3.49 10.21
CA ILE A 46 -5.40 -4.03 11.58
C ILE A 46 -6.25 -5.31 11.63
N VAL A 47 -7.43 -5.31 10.99
CA VAL A 47 -8.29 -6.49 10.92
C VAL A 47 -7.57 -7.66 10.23
N HIS A 48 -6.89 -7.42 9.12
CA HIS A 48 -6.16 -8.45 8.38
C HIS A 48 -4.94 -8.95 9.14
N ILE A 49 -4.18 -8.07 9.79
CA ILE A 49 -3.05 -8.46 10.66
C ILE A 49 -3.53 -9.44 11.73
N GLU A 50 -4.60 -9.14 12.46
CA GLU A 50 -5.08 -10.02 13.53
C GLU A 50 -5.64 -11.34 12.97
N LYS A 51 -6.29 -11.33 11.79
CA LYS A 51 -6.70 -12.56 11.09
C LYS A 51 -5.51 -13.46 10.73
N ILE A 52 -4.45 -12.91 10.13
CA ILE A 52 -3.24 -13.66 9.77
C ILE A 52 -2.57 -14.22 11.02
N ARG A 53 -2.49 -13.43 12.09
CA ARG A 53 -1.88 -13.86 13.35
C ARG A 53 -2.65 -15.00 14.03
N LYS A 54 -3.98 -15.04 13.93
CA LYS A 54 -4.79 -16.19 14.39
C LYS A 54 -4.40 -17.50 13.71
N THR A 55 -3.82 -17.44 12.51
CA THR A 55 -3.28 -18.61 11.79
C THR A 55 -1.82 -18.94 12.14
N GLN A 56 -1.26 -18.32 13.18
CA GLN A 56 0.15 -18.42 13.57
C GLN A 56 1.16 -18.05 12.47
N ARG A 57 0.74 -17.18 11.55
CA ARG A 57 1.59 -16.64 10.47
C ARG A 57 2.01 -15.21 10.78
N VAL A 58 3.11 -14.79 10.15
CA VAL A 58 3.61 -13.42 10.22
C VAL A 58 2.89 -12.57 9.15
N PRO A 59 2.20 -11.50 9.54
CA PRO A 59 1.58 -10.58 8.59
C PRO A 59 2.65 -9.76 7.86
N ILE A 60 2.50 -9.66 6.54
CA ILE A 60 3.36 -8.86 5.67
C ILE A 60 2.49 -7.83 4.96
N ILE A 61 2.79 -6.55 5.16
CA ILE A 61 2.17 -5.43 4.45
C ILE A 61 3.11 -5.07 3.30
N VAL A 62 2.57 -5.09 2.08
CA VAL A 62 3.33 -4.88 0.85
C VAL A 62 2.72 -3.71 0.10
N GLY A 63 3.50 -2.66 -0.16
CA GLY A 63 2.97 -1.45 -0.81
C GLY A 63 4.02 -0.42 -1.22
N GLY A 64 3.55 0.72 -1.70
CA GLY A 64 4.39 1.88 -2.08
C GLY A 64 3.83 3.24 -1.64
N SER A 65 2.58 3.30 -1.17
CA SER A 65 1.97 4.55 -0.69
C SER A 65 2.43 4.87 0.73
N ASN A 66 3.50 5.66 0.85
CA ASN A 66 4.09 6.02 2.14
C ASN A 66 3.09 6.70 3.08
N SER A 67 2.18 7.51 2.56
CA SER A 67 1.14 8.19 3.36
C SER A 67 0.25 7.22 4.14
N TYR A 68 -0.06 6.06 3.56
CA TYR A 68 -0.89 5.03 4.21
C TYR A 68 -0.09 4.31 5.31
N ILE A 69 1.18 3.99 5.04
CA ILE A 69 2.07 3.35 6.02
C ILE A 69 2.36 4.30 7.18
N GLU A 70 2.62 5.57 6.89
CA GLU A 70 2.84 6.62 7.89
C GLU A 70 1.61 6.79 8.77
N LYS A 71 0.40 6.92 8.19
CA LYS A 71 -0.85 6.98 8.95
C LYS A 71 -1.05 5.75 9.82
N LEU A 72 -0.72 4.54 9.33
CA LEU A 72 -0.86 3.32 10.13
C LEU A 72 0.12 3.27 11.29
N VAL A 73 1.38 3.64 11.05
CA VAL A 73 2.49 3.45 11.99
C VAL A 73 2.59 4.58 13.02
N GLU A 74 2.39 5.83 12.60
CA GLU A 74 2.62 7.03 13.41
C GLU A 74 1.37 7.52 14.14
N ASP A 75 0.16 7.20 13.67
CA ASP A 75 -1.05 7.76 14.26
C ASP A 75 -1.27 7.26 15.71
N PRO A 76 -1.37 8.20 16.68
CA PRO A 76 -1.58 7.87 18.09
C PRO A 76 -2.88 7.11 18.38
N VAL A 77 -3.90 7.21 17.53
CA VAL A 77 -5.18 6.48 17.66
C VAL A 77 -4.94 4.98 17.55
N PHE A 78 -4.12 4.55 16.59
CA PHE A 78 -3.85 3.14 16.36
C PHE A 78 -2.82 2.56 17.32
N LYS A 79 -1.91 3.40 17.87
CA LYS A 79 -0.81 3.01 18.78
C LYS A 79 0.03 1.87 18.20
N PHE A 80 0.28 1.90 16.90
CA PHE A 80 0.80 0.74 16.17
C PHE A 80 2.18 0.30 16.67
N LYS A 81 3.11 1.24 16.86
CA LYS A 81 4.46 0.99 17.42
C LYS A 81 4.49 0.39 18.84
N TYR A 82 3.41 0.59 19.60
CA TYR A 82 3.26 0.00 20.93
C TYR A 82 2.77 -1.45 20.85
N LYS A 83 1.90 -1.75 19.89
CA LYS A 83 1.29 -3.08 19.70
C LYS A 83 2.17 -4.04 18.92
N TYR A 84 2.94 -3.53 17.96
CA TYR A 84 3.66 -4.32 16.98
C TYR A 84 5.16 -4.01 16.95
N ASP A 85 5.96 -5.05 16.73
CA ASP A 85 7.36 -4.96 16.37
C ASP A 85 7.46 -4.96 14.84
N CYS A 86 7.99 -3.87 14.29
CA CYS A 86 7.90 -3.55 12.86
C CYS A 86 9.28 -3.71 12.20
N CYS A 87 9.36 -4.56 11.18
CA CYS A 87 10.54 -4.68 10.34
C CYS A 87 10.27 -4.02 8.98
N PHE A 88 11.05 -3.01 8.62
CA PHE A 88 10.95 -2.31 7.35
C PHE A 88 12.03 -2.78 6.39
N ILE A 89 11.61 -3.32 5.24
CA ILE A 89 12.50 -3.70 4.15
C ILE A 89 12.28 -2.72 3.01
N TRP A 90 13.30 -1.91 2.72
CA TRP A 90 13.32 -0.97 1.61
C TRP A 90 14.05 -1.61 0.43
N ILE A 91 13.34 -1.83 -0.68
CA ILE A 91 13.95 -2.24 -1.94
C ILE A 91 14.33 -0.99 -2.73
N ASP A 92 15.63 -0.79 -2.92
CA ASP A 92 16.18 0.31 -3.70
C ASP A 92 16.81 -0.19 -5.00
N VAL A 93 16.81 0.66 -6.03
CA VAL A 93 17.38 0.35 -7.35
C VAL A 93 17.85 1.63 -8.02
N GLU A 94 18.89 1.51 -8.84
CA GLU A 94 19.42 2.63 -9.62
C GLU A 94 18.34 3.21 -10.56
N GLN A 95 18.30 4.54 -10.66
CA GLN A 95 17.20 5.27 -11.30
C GLN A 95 17.07 4.95 -12.79
N SER A 96 18.18 4.77 -13.52
CA SER A 96 18.14 4.43 -14.94
C SER A 96 17.56 3.02 -15.17
N VAL A 97 17.92 2.05 -14.32
CA VAL A 97 17.32 0.70 -14.31
C VAL A 97 15.83 0.76 -13.98
N LEU A 98 15.42 1.57 -13.00
CA LEU A 98 14.02 1.76 -12.66
C LEU A 98 13.23 2.32 -13.84
N ASN A 99 13.72 3.40 -14.46
CA ASN A 99 13.05 4.05 -15.59
C ASN A 99 12.89 3.10 -16.76
N CYS A 100 13.93 2.31 -17.08
CA CYS A 100 13.87 1.29 -18.12
C CYS A 100 12.76 0.26 -17.84
N ARG A 101 12.66 -0.23 -16.60
CA ARG A 101 11.59 -1.18 -16.20
C ARG A 101 10.20 -0.55 -16.27
N VAL A 102 10.06 0.70 -15.82
CA VAL A 102 8.76 1.40 -15.85
C VAL A 102 8.30 1.60 -17.30
N HIS A 103 9.18 2.03 -18.20
CA HIS A 103 8.85 2.17 -19.63
C HIS A 103 8.39 0.84 -20.23
N MET A 104 9.17 -0.23 -20.05
CA MET A 104 8.80 -1.56 -20.54
C MET A 104 7.47 -2.04 -19.96
N ARG A 105 7.18 -1.74 -18.69
CA ARG A 105 5.91 -2.12 -18.05
C ARG A 105 4.73 -1.38 -18.65
N VAL A 106 4.87 -0.10 -18.98
CA VAL A 106 3.81 0.66 -19.68
C VAL A 106 3.55 0.07 -21.06
N ASP A 107 4.59 -0.25 -21.82
CA ASP A 107 4.43 -0.91 -23.14
C ASP A 107 3.71 -2.25 -23.00
N GLN A 108 4.01 -3.03 -21.96
CA GLN A 108 3.33 -4.28 -21.65
C GLN A 108 1.86 -4.07 -21.26
N MET A 109 1.56 -3.04 -20.46
CA MET A 109 0.19 -2.71 -20.07
C MET A 109 -0.65 -2.34 -21.28
N VAL A 110 -0.14 -1.50 -22.18
CA VAL A 110 -0.83 -1.13 -23.43
C VAL A 110 -1.08 -2.37 -24.30
N LYS A 111 -0.07 -3.24 -24.48
CA LYS A 111 -0.23 -4.51 -25.23
C LYS A 111 -1.22 -5.47 -24.58
N ALA A 112 -1.37 -5.43 -23.25
CA ALA A 112 -2.32 -6.23 -22.50
C ALA A 112 -3.75 -5.66 -22.49
N GLY A 113 -3.98 -4.50 -23.12
CA GLY A 113 -5.31 -3.90 -23.23
C GLY A 113 -5.61 -2.79 -22.22
N LEU A 114 -4.60 -2.08 -21.69
CA LEU A 114 -4.80 -0.93 -20.79
C LEU A 114 -5.81 0.08 -21.34
N VAL A 115 -5.72 0.40 -22.64
CA VAL A 115 -6.62 1.38 -23.27
C VAL A 115 -8.06 0.87 -23.26
N ASP A 116 -8.25 -0.43 -23.56
CA ASP A 116 -9.58 -1.04 -23.58
C ASP A 116 -10.16 -1.19 -22.16
N GLU A 117 -9.33 -1.41 -21.15
CA GLU A 117 -9.71 -1.40 -19.73
C GLU A 117 -10.20 -0.01 -19.30
N VAL A 118 -9.43 1.05 -19.60
CA VAL A 118 -9.79 2.41 -19.20
C VAL A 118 -11.04 2.91 -19.94
N ARG A 119 -11.21 2.55 -21.22
CA ARG A 119 -12.44 2.88 -21.96
C ARG A 119 -13.72 2.35 -21.32
N GLN A 120 -13.66 1.21 -20.61
CA GLN A 120 -14.83 0.64 -19.94
C GLN A 120 -15.29 1.48 -18.73
N ILE A 121 -14.38 2.22 -18.11
CA ILE A 121 -14.67 3.09 -16.96
C ILE A 121 -14.73 4.58 -17.34
N PHE A 122 -14.63 4.88 -18.64
CA PHE A 122 -14.69 6.23 -19.15
C PHE A 122 -16.07 6.84 -18.90
N ILE A 123 -16.06 8.03 -18.31
CA ILE A 123 -17.27 8.83 -18.12
C ILE A 123 -16.96 10.22 -18.69
N PRO A 124 -17.76 10.74 -19.63
CA PRO A 124 -17.60 12.11 -20.11
C PRO A 124 -17.59 13.11 -18.95
N ASP A 125 -16.67 14.07 -18.98
CA ASP A 125 -16.51 15.12 -17.97
C ASP A 125 -16.32 14.60 -16.53
N ALA A 126 -15.70 13.42 -16.38
CA ALA A 126 -15.46 12.81 -15.08
C ALA A 126 -14.59 13.66 -14.15
N ASP A 127 -14.89 13.57 -12.85
CA ASP A 127 -14.04 14.12 -11.79
C ASP A 127 -12.85 13.19 -11.51
N TYR A 128 -11.69 13.54 -12.06
CA TYR A 128 -10.42 12.82 -11.86
C TYR A 128 -9.79 13.03 -10.48
N THR A 129 -10.46 13.71 -9.54
CA THR A 129 -9.97 13.91 -8.16
C THR A 129 -10.44 12.83 -7.18
N LYS A 130 -11.26 11.88 -7.63
CA LYS A 130 -11.93 10.88 -6.78
C LYS A 130 -11.64 9.44 -7.16
N GLY A 131 -11.65 8.57 -6.16
CA GLY A 131 -11.61 7.12 -6.32
C GLY A 131 -10.44 6.64 -7.18
N ILE A 132 -10.74 5.65 -8.02
CA ILE A 132 -9.77 5.04 -8.94
C ILE A 132 -9.37 5.96 -10.09
N ARG A 133 -10.15 7.00 -10.39
CA ARG A 133 -9.87 7.92 -11.52
C ARG A 133 -8.60 8.75 -11.31
N ARG A 134 -8.14 8.88 -10.06
CA ARG A 134 -6.83 9.47 -9.73
C ARG A 134 -5.64 8.60 -10.13
N SER A 135 -5.86 7.33 -10.47
CA SER A 135 -4.77 6.39 -10.73
C SER A 135 -3.96 6.85 -11.95
N ILE A 136 -2.64 6.84 -11.82
CA ILE A 136 -1.72 7.17 -12.91
C ILE A 136 -2.01 6.23 -14.09
N GLY A 137 -2.22 6.81 -15.27
CA GLY A 137 -2.61 6.12 -16.48
C GLY A 137 -4.09 6.30 -16.83
N VAL A 138 -4.98 6.66 -15.90
CA VAL A 138 -6.40 6.87 -16.21
C VAL A 138 -6.64 8.24 -16.84
N PRO A 139 -6.23 9.38 -16.22
CA PRO A 139 -6.40 10.70 -16.83
C PRO A 139 -5.66 10.85 -18.18
N GLU A 140 -4.53 10.16 -18.34
CA GLU A 140 -3.74 10.20 -19.57
C GLU A 140 -4.44 9.52 -20.76
N MET A 141 -5.38 8.60 -20.49
CA MET A 141 -6.13 7.86 -21.50
C MET A 141 -7.47 8.51 -21.85
N ASP A 142 -7.89 9.57 -21.15
CA ASP A 142 -9.14 10.33 -21.40
C ASP A 142 -9.29 10.81 -22.85
N ARG A 143 -8.17 10.97 -23.57
CA ARG A 143 -8.12 11.46 -24.95
C ARG A 143 -8.14 10.37 -26.03
N TYR A 144 -8.22 9.09 -25.66
CA TYR A 144 -8.03 7.93 -26.56
C TYR A 144 -9.21 6.94 -26.55
#